data_AF-A0A7C3ZBB3-F1
#
_entry.id   AF-A0A7C3ZBB3-F1
#
_cell.length_a   1.000
_cell.length_b   1.000
_cell.length_c   1.000
_cell.angle_alpha   90.00
_cell.angle_beta   90.00
_cell.angle_gamma   90.00
#
_symmetry.space_group_name_H-M   'P 1'
#
loop_
_entity.id
_entity.type
_entity.pdbx_description
1 polymer ?
#
loop_
_entity_poly.entity_id
_entity_poly.type
_entity_poly.pdbx_seq_one_letter_code
_entity_poly.pdbx_strand_id
1 'polypeptide(L)'
;MNIRDIIKNSNLIKDVLGKTDIDVAGISNDSRNIKRGWLFAARKGTNVDSNIYIDEAISKGASAILTDAPETAERLKNKDIVIILAENALKAYAVISKNFFENPAEKLKIAGITGTNGKTTTTFLIKSILTAAGSKTGLIGTIDYEIGGGFAPSKNTTPDAFELNRMFSETVKSGGSCCVMEVSSHSLVQDRVYGVPFDVAVFTNLTRDHLDYHENMDKYYSAKKKLFSEILSESSKTKKFAAINSDDPYGKRLLGELKEEFGGKDEIGLLAYGLDEDCDISAKNINYYRGGLKLDIIFPDGNTAKGIRSNLIGGYNVYNILAAVSAAYALSASEGSIVSGIESLENVPGRVEKINTGNARSPLICVDYAHTDDALKRVLSSLRNIISGGKLISVFGCGGDRDKGKRPLMGMHSADIADISIITSDNPRSEDPLSIIREIETGIKKGQFVDKEKLKDKVNGQVYNGHVYTIEEDRANAIRLALSLASEEDAVLVAGKGHEDYMIVKENRFHFSDKEEILKYYENRI
;
A
#
# COMPACT_ATOMS: atom_id res chain seq x y z
N MET A 1 26.64 16.85 9.55
CA MET A 1 26.55 15.90 10.68
C MET A 1 27.85 15.14 10.69
N ASN A 2 28.55 15.12 11.82
CA ASN A 2 29.89 14.55 11.88
C ASN A 2 29.82 13.02 11.76
N ILE A 3 30.78 12.41 11.05
CA ILE A 3 30.82 10.95 10.88
C ILE A 3 30.86 10.25 12.22
N ARG A 4 31.62 10.77 13.21
CA ARG A 4 31.66 10.18 14.55
C ARG A 4 30.29 10.08 15.19
N ASP A 5 29.39 11.01 14.92
CA ASP A 5 28.07 11.01 15.52
C ASP A 5 27.12 10.02 14.83
N ILE A 6 27.20 9.90 13.50
CA ILE A 6 26.30 9.00 12.77
C ILE A 6 26.68 7.52 12.91
N ILE A 7 27.94 7.21 13.22
CA ILE A 7 28.40 5.83 13.44
C ILE A 7 28.28 5.36 14.90
N LYS A 8 27.95 6.26 15.85
CA LYS A 8 27.82 5.91 17.27
C LYS A 8 26.75 4.85 17.50
N ASN A 9 26.98 4.03 18.53
CA ASN A 9 26.05 3.01 19.03
C ASN A 9 25.61 1.99 17.97
N SER A 10 26.40 1.82 16.90
CA SER A 10 26.19 0.75 15.94
C SER A 10 27.12 -0.40 16.28
N ASN A 11 26.58 -1.43 16.93
CA ASN A 11 27.27 -2.73 17.11
C ASN A 11 27.55 -3.45 15.78
N LEU A 12 27.03 -2.92 14.67
CA LEU A 12 27.24 -3.43 13.32
C LEU A 12 28.53 -2.92 12.68
N ILE A 13 29.19 -1.91 13.24
CA ILE A 13 30.43 -1.35 12.69
C ILE A 13 31.62 -2.11 13.27
N LYS A 14 32.38 -2.77 12.38
CA LYS A 14 33.55 -3.57 12.73
C LYS A 14 34.81 -2.73 12.81
N ASP A 15 34.99 -1.83 11.86
CA ASP A 15 36.19 -1.00 11.77
C ASP A 15 35.91 0.32 11.03
N VAL A 16 36.74 1.33 11.28
CA VAL A 16 36.67 2.64 10.62
C VAL A 16 38.08 3.12 10.28
N LEU A 17 38.34 3.28 8.98
CA LEU A 17 39.61 3.75 8.45
C LEU A 17 39.48 5.20 7.99
N GLY A 18 40.50 6.03 8.25
CA GLY A 18 40.54 7.44 7.85
C GLY A 18 40.10 8.42 8.95
N LYS A 19 40.05 9.72 8.61
CA LYS A 19 39.74 10.79 9.57
C LYS A 19 38.23 10.92 9.78
N THR A 20 37.75 10.49 10.93
CA THR A 20 36.31 10.53 11.27
C THR A 20 35.79 11.91 11.67
N ASP A 21 36.66 12.89 11.93
CA ASP A 21 36.27 14.25 12.29
C ASP A 21 35.95 15.09 11.04
N ILE A 22 35.00 14.60 10.25
CA ILE A 22 34.52 15.26 9.05
C ILE A 22 33.00 15.24 9.03
N ASP A 23 32.41 16.28 8.45
CA ASP A 23 30.98 16.35 8.23
C ASP A 23 30.58 15.65 6.92
N VAL A 24 29.44 14.95 6.99
CA VAL A 24 28.70 14.53 5.80
C VAL A 24 27.43 15.37 5.65
N ALA A 25 27.13 15.72 4.40
CA ALA A 25 25.97 16.53 4.01
C ALA A 25 24.75 15.69 3.60
N GLY A 26 24.93 14.38 3.39
CA GLY A 26 23.88 13.46 2.98
C GLY A 26 24.40 12.03 2.87
N ILE A 27 23.48 11.09 2.67
CA ILE A 27 23.77 9.67 2.55
C ILE A 27 22.98 9.13 1.35
N SER A 28 23.59 8.26 0.54
CA SER A 28 22.87 7.53 -0.49
C SER A 28 23.41 6.11 -0.65
N ASN A 29 22.53 5.17 -0.99
CA ASN A 29 22.88 3.82 -1.42
C ASN A 29 22.86 3.66 -2.97
N ASP A 30 22.79 4.76 -3.71
CA ASP A 30 22.78 4.81 -5.17
C ASP A 30 23.86 5.79 -5.66
N SER A 31 24.90 5.27 -6.34
CA SER A 31 26.04 6.07 -6.82
C SER A 31 25.61 7.20 -7.77
N ARG A 32 24.48 7.04 -8.46
CA ARG A 32 23.92 8.05 -9.36
C ARG A 32 23.48 9.31 -8.62
N ASN A 33 23.12 9.18 -7.34
CA ASN A 33 22.61 10.27 -6.52
C ASN A 33 23.68 10.92 -5.61
N ILE A 34 24.91 10.40 -5.60
CA ILE A 34 26.00 10.93 -4.77
C ILE A 34 26.35 12.35 -5.18
N LYS A 35 26.50 13.22 -4.17
CA LYS A 35 26.99 14.59 -4.29
C LYS A 35 28.27 14.76 -3.46
N ARG A 36 29.01 15.83 -3.72
CA ARG A 36 30.19 16.20 -2.94
C ARG A 36 29.85 16.25 -1.45
N GLY A 37 30.66 15.60 -0.61
CA GLY A 37 30.46 15.59 0.84
C GLY A 37 29.50 14.53 1.36
N TRP A 38 29.02 13.61 0.51
CA TRP A 38 28.06 12.57 0.92
C TRP A 38 28.75 11.28 1.34
N LEU A 39 28.04 10.48 2.13
CA LEU A 39 28.38 9.09 2.39
C LEU A 39 27.71 8.19 1.34
N PHE A 40 28.50 7.30 0.72
CA PHE A 40 27.97 6.25 -0.15
C PHE A 40 27.88 4.92 0.62
N ALA A 41 26.68 4.37 0.72
CA ALA A 41 26.43 3.07 1.33
C ALA A 41 26.45 1.97 0.27
N ALA A 42 27.65 1.41 0.05
CA ALA A 42 27.87 0.28 -0.81
C ALA A 42 27.47 -1.02 -0.09
N ARG A 43 26.57 -1.78 -0.71
CA ARG A 43 26.03 -3.03 -0.20
C ARG A 43 25.76 -4.02 -1.31
N LYS A 44 25.70 -5.29 -0.95
CA LYS A 44 25.15 -6.32 -1.82
C LYS A 44 23.62 -6.17 -1.94
N GLY A 45 23.14 -5.81 -3.12
CA GLY A 45 21.71 -5.76 -3.44
C GLY A 45 21.17 -7.12 -3.88
N THR A 46 19.87 -7.19 -4.18
CA THR A 46 19.23 -8.40 -4.75
C THR A 46 19.71 -8.71 -6.16
N ASN A 47 19.94 -7.67 -6.98
CA ASN A 47 20.33 -7.82 -8.40
C ASN A 47 21.79 -7.42 -8.68
N VAL A 48 22.32 -6.46 -7.91
CA VAL A 48 23.63 -5.86 -8.16
C VAL A 48 24.34 -5.64 -6.83
N ASP A 49 25.61 -6.00 -6.76
CA ASP A 49 26.50 -5.58 -5.69
C ASP A 49 27.00 -4.16 -5.96
N SER A 50 26.58 -3.21 -5.13
CA SER A 50 26.91 -1.79 -5.33
C SER A 50 28.34 -1.42 -4.93
N ASN A 51 29.11 -2.37 -4.38
CA ASN A 51 30.56 -2.19 -4.18
C ASN A 51 31.30 -1.90 -5.50
N ILE A 52 30.77 -2.35 -6.65
CA ILE A 52 31.35 -2.05 -7.97
C ILE A 52 31.29 -0.56 -8.35
N TYR A 53 30.41 0.23 -7.72
CA TYR A 53 30.22 1.65 -8.02
C TYR A 53 30.96 2.59 -7.06
N ILE A 54 31.82 2.07 -6.19
CA ILE A 54 32.54 2.91 -5.22
C ILE A 54 33.46 3.91 -5.91
N ASP A 55 34.19 3.49 -6.94
CA ASP A 55 35.11 4.41 -7.65
C ASP A 55 34.33 5.54 -8.33
N GLU A 56 33.12 5.27 -8.84
CA GLU A 56 32.19 6.28 -9.34
C GLU A 56 31.76 7.25 -8.23
N ALA A 57 31.35 6.73 -7.06
CA ALA A 57 30.96 7.56 -5.92
C ALA A 57 32.11 8.45 -5.42
N ILE A 58 33.34 7.93 -5.36
CA ILE A 58 34.54 8.70 -5.03
C ILE A 58 34.77 9.81 -6.06
N SER A 59 34.64 9.51 -7.36
CA SER A 59 34.81 10.50 -8.43
C SER A 59 33.79 11.65 -8.34
N LYS A 60 32.59 11.38 -7.82
CA LYS A 60 31.54 12.37 -7.55
C LYS A 60 31.74 13.15 -6.24
N GLY A 61 32.79 12.84 -5.49
CA GLY A 61 33.18 13.54 -4.27
C GLY A 61 32.55 12.98 -3.00
N ALA A 62 32.26 11.68 -2.93
CA ALA A 62 31.92 11.03 -1.66
C ALA A 62 33.04 11.26 -0.63
N SER A 63 32.67 11.64 0.58
CA SER A 63 33.61 11.81 1.71
C SER A 63 33.74 10.56 2.57
N ALA A 64 32.81 9.62 2.42
CA ALA A 64 32.80 8.37 3.17
C ALA A 64 32.17 7.23 2.37
N ILE A 65 32.66 6.01 2.61
CA ILE A 65 32.11 4.77 2.07
C ILE A 65 31.73 3.87 3.24
N LEU A 66 30.48 3.41 3.27
CA LEU A 66 30.06 2.29 4.11
C LEU A 66 30.06 1.03 3.24
N THR A 67 30.66 -0.06 3.72
CA THR A 67 30.72 -1.35 3.03
C THR A 67 30.71 -2.50 4.03
N ASP A 68 30.26 -3.67 3.61
CA ASP A 68 30.36 -4.95 4.32
C ASP A 68 31.40 -5.90 3.69
N ALA A 69 32.18 -5.41 2.72
CA ALA A 69 33.22 -6.15 2.02
C ALA A 69 34.62 -5.80 2.56
N PRO A 70 35.27 -6.67 3.37
CA PRO A 70 36.60 -6.41 3.91
C PRO A 70 37.67 -6.15 2.84
N GLU A 71 37.59 -6.86 1.71
CA GLU A 71 38.48 -6.68 0.56
C GLU A 71 38.34 -5.30 -0.08
N THR A 72 37.14 -4.73 -0.06
CA THR A 72 36.88 -3.36 -0.52
C THR A 72 37.48 -2.35 0.44
N ALA A 73 37.34 -2.57 1.76
CA ALA A 73 37.93 -1.70 2.76
C ALA A 73 39.47 -1.69 2.66
N GLU A 74 40.09 -2.87 2.50
CA GLU A 74 41.53 -3.01 2.32
C GLU A 74 42.03 -2.32 1.05
N ARG A 75 41.32 -2.46 -0.08
CA ARG A 75 41.64 -1.78 -1.36
C ARG A 75 41.66 -0.26 -1.22
N LEU A 76 40.78 0.30 -0.38
CA LEU A 76 40.59 1.73 -0.25
C LEU A 76 41.43 2.36 0.87
N LYS A 77 42.08 1.59 1.74
CA LYS A 77 42.76 2.07 2.98
C LYS A 77 43.73 3.25 2.81
N ASN A 78 44.34 3.38 1.62
CA ASN A 78 45.32 4.43 1.31
C ASN A 78 44.71 5.63 0.56
N LYS A 79 43.39 5.62 0.32
CA LYS A 79 42.66 6.75 -0.28
C LYS A 79 42.35 7.79 0.81
N ASP A 80 42.30 9.06 0.44
CA ASP A 80 41.89 10.14 1.33
C ASP A 80 40.34 10.18 1.45
N ILE A 81 39.78 9.12 2.03
CA ILE A 81 38.34 8.94 2.26
C ILE A 81 38.11 8.14 3.54
N VAL A 82 36.98 8.38 4.21
CA VAL A 82 36.61 7.56 5.36
C VAL A 82 35.96 6.26 4.90
N ILE A 83 36.39 5.14 5.46
CA ILE A 83 35.84 3.82 5.16
C ILE A 83 35.25 3.27 6.45
N ILE A 84 33.97 2.93 6.40
CA ILE A 84 33.23 2.33 7.51
C ILE A 84 32.96 0.89 7.10
N LEU A 85 33.67 -0.06 7.73
CA LEU A 85 33.47 -1.48 7.51
C LEU A 85 32.42 -1.98 8.50
N ALA A 86 31.31 -2.51 7.98
CA ALA A 86 30.22 -3.07 8.77
C ALA A 86 30.15 -4.60 8.66
N GLU A 87 29.48 -5.23 9.61
CA GLU A 87 29.06 -6.63 9.50
C GLU A 87 27.98 -6.80 8.44
N ASN A 88 27.07 -5.83 8.36
CA ASN A 88 25.98 -5.80 7.40
C ASN A 88 25.74 -4.34 6.99
N ALA A 89 26.11 -4.00 5.75
CA ALA A 89 26.07 -2.61 5.29
C ALA A 89 24.64 -2.07 5.19
N LEU A 90 23.65 -2.94 4.93
CA LEU A 90 22.24 -2.56 4.84
C LEU A 90 21.67 -2.13 6.20
N LYS A 91 21.90 -2.93 7.24
CA LYS A 91 21.47 -2.61 8.60
C LYS A 91 22.26 -1.43 9.18
N ALA A 92 23.57 -1.36 8.91
CA ALA A 92 24.39 -0.21 9.30
C ALA A 92 23.92 1.08 8.61
N TYR A 93 23.54 1.02 7.33
CA TYR A 93 22.95 2.14 6.59
C TYR A 93 21.69 2.67 7.26
N ALA A 94 20.82 1.78 7.74
CA ALA A 94 19.61 2.18 8.46
C ALA A 94 19.92 2.88 9.79
N VAL A 95 20.86 2.37 10.58
CA VAL A 95 21.31 2.98 11.85
C VAL A 95 21.97 4.34 11.61
N ILE A 96 22.88 4.44 10.64
CA ILE A 96 23.55 5.68 10.27
C ILE A 96 22.53 6.71 9.77
N SER A 97 21.53 6.29 8.98
CA SER A 97 20.44 7.17 8.54
C SER A 97 19.60 7.68 9.71
N LYS A 98 19.27 6.82 10.67
CA LYS A 98 18.57 7.20 11.91
C LYS A 98 19.36 8.26 12.68
N ASN A 99 20.66 8.04 12.87
CA ASN A 99 21.53 8.96 13.60
C ASN A 99 21.74 10.28 12.85
N PHE A 100 21.85 10.26 11.52
CA PHE A 100 22.00 11.45 10.67
C PHE A 100 20.83 12.44 10.84
N PHE A 101 19.61 11.93 11.06
CA PHE A 101 18.42 12.74 11.31
C PHE A 101 18.09 12.92 12.79
N GLU A 102 19.01 12.55 13.70
CA GLU A 102 18.86 12.67 15.16
C GLU A 102 17.65 11.87 15.70
N ASN A 103 17.52 10.61 15.27
CA ASN A 103 16.54 9.65 15.77
C ASN A 103 15.08 10.15 15.67
N PRO A 104 14.62 10.60 14.49
CA PRO A 104 13.33 11.28 14.36
C PRO A 104 12.13 10.38 14.70
N ALA A 105 12.24 9.08 14.39
CA ALA A 105 11.18 8.10 14.64
C ALA A 105 10.89 7.90 16.14
N GLU A 106 11.86 8.14 17.03
CA GLU A 106 11.66 8.04 18.48
C GLU A 106 10.65 9.10 18.98
N LYS A 107 10.53 10.22 18.26
CA LYS A 107 9.67 11.36 18.59
C LYS A 107 8.24 11.22 18.04
N LEU A 108 7.96 10.16 17.27
CA LEU A 108 6.67 9.91 16.64
C LEU A 108 6.03 8.65 17.23
N LYS A 109 4.70 8.62 17.30
CA LYS A 109 3.94 7.36 17.40
C LYS A 109 3.80 6.75 16.01
N ILE A 110 4.22 5.49 15.81
CA ILE A 110 4.29 4.87 14.49
C ILE A 110 3.42 3.61 14.40
N ALA A 111 2.50 3.60 13.43
CA ALA A 111 1.72 2.43 13.05
C ALA A 111 2.20 1.86 11.71
N GLY A 112 2.62 0.60 11.71
CA GLY A 112 3.03 -0.14 10.52
C GLY A 112 1.99 -1.17 10.10
N ILE A 113 1.52 -1.11 8.86
CA ILE A 113 0.44 -1.97 8.37
C ILE A 113 0.96 -2.92 7.30
N THR A 114 0.83 -4.22 7.54
CA THR A 114 1.16 -5.27 6.58
C THR A 114 -0.03 -6.18 6.29
N GLY A 115 0.10 -6.94 5.21
CA GLY A 115 -0.91 -7.83 4.67
C GLY A 115 -0.95 -7.79 3.15
N THR A 116 -1.79 -8.63 2.54
CA THR A 116 -1.92 -8.68 1.07
C THR A 116 -2.75 -7.49 0.62
N ASN A 117 -3.98 -7.40 1.13
CA ASN A 117 -4.94 -6.36 0.77
C ASN A 117 -5.28 -5.46 1.96
N GLY A 118 -5.75 -4.24 1.68
CA GLY A 118 -6.28 -3.33 2.71
C GLY A 118 -5.27 -2.37 3.33
N LYS A 119 -3.95 -2.56 3.16
CA LYS A 119 -2.89 -1.71 3.73
C LYS A 119 -3.16 -0.21 3.53
N THR A 120 -3.32 0.21 2.27
CA THR A 120 -3.59 1.61 1.91
C THR A 120 -4.89 2.13 2.54
N THR A 121 -6.00 1.37 2.48
CA THR A 121 -7.26 1.83 3.06
C THR A 121 -7.16 1.98 4.59
N THR A 122 -6.53 1.01 5.26
CA THR A 122 -6.28 1.05 6.70
C THR A 122 -5.38 2.24 7.07
N THR A 123 -4.32 2.54 6.31
CA THR A 123 -3.45 3.68 6.63
C THR A 123 -4.20 5.02 6.53
N PHE A 124 -5.09 5.18 5.54
CA PHE A 124 -5.93 6.37 5.40
C PHE A 124 -6.96 6.49 6.54
N LEU A 125 -7.60 5.38 6.93
CA LEU A 125 -8.52 5.35 8.08
C LEU A 125 -7.82 5.74 9.38
N ILE A 126 -6.66 5.15 9.68
CA ILE A 126 -5.89 5.48 10.89
C ILE A 126 -5.50 6.97 10.85
N LYS A 127 -5.02 7.49 9.72
CA LYS A 127 -4.71 8.92 9.58
C LYS A 127 -5.93 9.80 9.82
N SER A 128 -7.09 9.44 9.27
CA SER A 128 -8.34 10.17 9.47
C SER A 128 -8.73 10.24 10.95
N ILE A 129 -8.63 9.11 11.65
CA ILE A 129 -8.87 9.01 13.10
C ILE A 129 -7.87 9.84 13.91
N LEU A 130 -6.58 9.75 13.61
CA LEU A 130 -5.55 10.53 14.32
C LEU A 130 -5.70 12.03 14.05
N THR A 131 -6.15 12.42 12.85
CA THR A 131 -6.47 13.81 12.52
C THR A 131 -7.67 14.30 13.32
N ALA A 132 -8.73 13.49 13.44
CA ALA A 132 -9.88 13.78 14.29
C ALA A 132 -9.49 13.89 15.78
N ALA A 133 -8.47 13.14 16.21
CA ALA A 133 -7.86 13.26 17.54
C ALA A 133 -6.93 14.49 17.70
N GLY A 134 -6.82 15.35 16.68
CA GLY A 134 -6.00 16.57 16.69
C GLY A 134 -4.52 16.36 16.39
N SER A 135 -4.10 15.17 15.94
CA SER A 135 -2.71 14.89 15.58
C SER A 135 -2.42 15.19 14.11
N LYS A 136 -1.36 15.97 13.87
CA LYS A 136 -0.72 16.03 12.55
C LYS A 136 0.05 14.73 12.32
N THR A 137 -0.35 14.01 11.27
CA THR A 137 0.08 12.63 11.02
C THR A 137 0.73 12.50 9.66
N GLY A 138 1.95 11.98 9.61
CA GLY A 138 2.61 11.60 8.36
C GLY A 138 2.00 10.32 7.77
N LEU A 139 1.87 10.26 6.44
CA LEU A 139 1.41 9.08 5.70
C LEU A 139 2.50 8.62 4.74
N ILE A 140 2.85 7.33 4.79
CA ILE A 140 3.82 6.75 3.86
C ILE A 140 3.22 5.49 3.24
N GLY A 141 2.87 5.54 1.96
CA GLY A 141 2.22 4.41 1.32
C GLY A 141 2.36 4.36 -0.20
N THR A 142 1.49 3.56 -0.81
CA THR A 142 1.50 3.27 -2.25
C THR A 142 1.05 4.47 -3.08
N ILE A 143 0.07 5.25 -2.59
CA ILE A 143 -0.52 6.37 -3.32
C ILE A 143 0.46 7.55 -3.33
N ASP A 144 0.77 8.06 -2.14
CA ASP A 144 1.64 9.20 -1.95
C ASP A 144 2.37 9.10 -0.61
N TYR A 145 3.30 10.02 -0.42
CA TYR A 145 3.83 10.38 0.88
C TYR A 145 3.23 11.73 1.28
N GLU A 146 2.54 11.78 2.41
CA GLU A 146 2.07 13.02 2.99
C GLU A 146 2.92 13.35 4.21
N ILE A 147 3.84 14.31 4.04
CA ILE A 147 4.91 14.62 4.98
C ILE A 147 5.10 16.13 5.05
N GLY A 148 5.45 16.66 6.22
CA GLY A 148 5.76 18.08 6.36
C GLY A 148 4.61 19.06 6.06
N GLY A 149 3.36 18.56 5.92
CA GLY A 149 2.20 19.36 5.48
C GLY A 149 1.99 19.43 3.96
N GLY A 150 2.67 18.60 3.17
CA GLY A 150 2.49 18.51 1.73
C GLY A 150 2.56 17.07 1.20
N PHE A 151 2.39 16.92 -0.11
CA PHE A 151 2.38 15.64 -0.81
C PHE A 151 3.63 15.45 -1.66
N ALA A 152 4.16 14.22 -1.69
CA ALA A 152 5.22 13.80 -2.58
C ALA A 152 4.85 12.47 -3.28
N PRO A 153 5.18 12.29 -4.57
CA PRO A 153 4.90 11.04 -5.27
C PRO A 153 5.61 9.84 -4.63
N SER A 154 4.87 8.74 -4.47
CA SER A 154 5.44 7.50 -3.97
C SER A 154 6.28 6.81 -5.05
N LYS A 155 7.54 6.48 -4.73
CA LYS A 155 8.39 5.63 -5.59
C LYS A 155 8.31 4.16 -5.20
N ASN A 156 7.98 3.90 -3.95
CA ASN A 156 7.87 2.57 -3.34
C ASN A 156 6.80 2.63 -2.26
N THR A 157 5.99 1.59 -2.12
CA THR A 157 5.05 1.47 -0.98
C THR A 157 5.74 1.69 0.38
N THR A 158 6.98 1.21 0.52
CA THR A 158 7.83 1.45 1.69
C THR A 158 9.20 1.95 1.21
N PRO A 159 9.56 3.23 1.46
CA PRO A 159 10.86 3.81 1.11
C PRO A 159 12.05 3.09 1.77
N ASP A 160 13.27 3.45 1.38
CA ASP A 160 14.47 2.97 2.05
C ASP A 160 14.73 3.71 3.38
N ALA A 161 15.74 3.26 4.12
CA ALA A 161 15.96 3.76 5.48
C ALA A 161 16.35 5.25 5.55
N PHE A 162 17.05 5.80 4.55
CA PHE A 162 17.38 7.22 4.54
C PHE A 162 16.13 8.07 4.26
N GLU A 163 15.36 7.70 3.23
CA GLU A 163 14.13 8.40 2.89
C GLU A 163 13.11 8.33 4.03
N LEU A 164 12.95 7.16 4.68
CA LEU A 164 12.09 7.01 5.86
C LEU A 164 12.49 7.97 6.99
N ASN A 165 13.77 8.00 7.36
CA ASN A 165 14.22 8.90 8.43
C ASN A 165 14.12 10.37 8.03
N ARG A 166 14.31 10.73 6.75
CA ARG A 166 14.03 12.09 6.26
C ARG A 166 12.55 12.44 6.46
N MET A 167 11.64 11.57 6.02
CA MET A 167 10.19 11.75 6.12
C MET A 167 9.72 11.87 7.58
N PHE A 168 10.26 11.05 8.48
CA PHE A 168 10.01 11.19 9.91
C PHE A 168 10.51 12.53 10.45
N SER A 169 11.72 12.96 10.06
CA SER A 169 12.28 14.25 10.46
C SER A 169 11.41 15.42 9.98
N GLU A 170 10.95 15.40 8.74
CA GLU A 170 10.06 16.42 8.17
C GLU A 170 8.70 16.44 8.89
N THR A 171 8.14 15.28 9.19
CA THR A 171 6.90 15.16 9.96
C THR A 171 7.05 15.81 11.33
N VAL A 172 8.11 15.48 12.08
CA VAL A 172 8.42 16.09 13.39
C VAL A 172 8.59 17.61 13.27
N LYS A 173 9.38 18.08 12.28
CA LYS A 173 9.63 19.52 12.06
C LYS A 173 8.36 20.31 11.75
N SER A 174 7.36 19.70 11.12
CA SER A 174 6.05 20.31 10.86
C SER A 174 5.09 20.29 12.06
N GLY A 175 5.55 19.81 13.22
CA GLY A 175 4.75 19.65 14.43
C GLY A 175 3.90 18.37 14.44
N GLY A 176 4.22 17.40 13.59
CA GLY A 176 3.59 16.08 13.59
C GLY A 176 4.05 15.22 14.76
N SER A 177 3.13 14.42 15.29
CA SER A 177 3.38 13.51 16.43
C SER A 177 3.11 12.05 16.11
N CYS A 178 2.54 11.75 14.94
CA CYS A 178 2.22 10.41 14.48
C CYS A 178 2.73 10.17 13.06
N CYS A 179 3.00 8.91 12.73
CA CYS A 179 3.21 8.45 11.37
C CYS A 179 2.49 7.11 11.16
N VAL A 180 1.82 6.98 10.02
CA VAL A 180 1.15 5.76 9.61
C VAL A 180 1.76 5.31 8.29
N MET A 181 2.18 4.06 8.20
CA MET A 181 2.91 3.59 7.03
C MET A 181 2.52 2.18 6.57
N GLU A 182 2.50 2.00 5.26
CA GLU A 182 2.43 0.68 4.64
C GLU A 182 3.79 -0.03 4.76
N VAL A 183 3.77 -1.28 5.23
CA VAL A 183 4.95 -2.13 5.38
C VAL A 183 4.80 -3.35 4.48
N SER A 184 5.38 -3.28 3.28
CA SER A 184 5.33 -4.38 2.31
C SER A 184 6.17 -5.60 2.76
N SER A 185 5.83 -6.80 2.29
CA SER A 185 6.68 -7.99 2.53
C SER A 185 8.07 -7.84 1.93
N HIS A 186 8.18 -7.19 0.77
CA HIS A 186 9.45 -6.85 0.13
C HIS A 186 10.33 -5.99 1.06
N SER A 187 9.76 -4.96 1.70
CA SER A 187 10.52 -4.12 2.63
C SER A 187 10.97 -4.85 3.89
N LEU A 188 10.23 -5.85 4.35
CA LEU A 188 10.59 -6.66 5.52
C LEU A 188 11.76 -7.61 5.20
N VAL A 189 11.73 -8.24 4.02
CA VAL A 189 12.85 -9.06 3.53
C VAL A 189 14.09 -8.21 3.25
N GLN A 190 13.90 -6.99 2.76
CA GLN A 190 14.98 -6.05 2.41
C GLN A 190 15.38 -5.14 3.58
N ASP A 191 14.96 -5.42 4.81
CA ASP A 191 15.33 -4.66 6.01
C ASP A 191 15.13 -3.13 5.89
N ARG A 192 14.21 -2.65 5.04
CA ARG A 192 14.04 -1.20 4.80
C ARG A 192 13.56 -0.45 6.04
N VAL A 193 12.83 -1.15 6.90
CA VAL A 193 12.28 -0.64 8.17
C VAL A 193 13.10 -1.08 9.38
N TYR A 194 14.34 -1.56 9.18
CA TYR A 194 15.21 -1.97 10.28
C TYR A 194 15.46 -0.79 11.25
N GLY A 195 15.28 -1.04 12.55
CA GLY A 195 15.46 -0.03 13.59
C GLY A 195 14.36 1.04 13.69
N VAL A 196 13.26 0.90 12.95
CA VAL A 196 12.08 1.75 13.10
C VAL A 196 11.30 1.32 14.36
N PRO A 197 11.13 2.21 15.36
CA PRO A 197 10.48 1.88 16.62
C PRO A 197 8.95 1.98 16.50
N PHE A 198 8.31 0.92 16.02
CA PHE A 198 6.85 0.86 15.90
C PHE A 198 6.17 0.81 17.26
N ASP A 199 5.09 1.58 17.42
CA ASP A 199 4.15 1.47 18.54
C ASP A 199 3.08 0.41 18.25
N VAL A 200 2.67 0.30 16.98
CA VAL A 200 1.64 -0.66 16.55
C VAL A 200 2.04 -1.32 15.24
N ALA A 201 1.94 -2.64 15.19
CA ALA A 201 1.93 -3.41 13.94
C ALA A 201 0.52 -3.96 13.68
N VAL A 202 0.05 -3.85 12.43
CA VAL A 202 -1.27 -4.32 12.01
C VAL A 202 -1.13 -5.39 10.94
N PHE A 203 -1.81 -6.52 11.11
CA PHE A 203 -1.90 -7.59 10.11
C PHE A 203 -3.32 -7.66 9.53
N THR A 204 -3.47 -7.35 8.24
CA THR A 204 -4.80 -7.33 7.61
C THR A 204 -5.30 -8.70 7.15
N ASN A 205 -4.54 -9.38 6.29
CA ASN A 205 -4.85 -10.68 5.69
C ASN A 205 -3.67 -11.24 4.89
N LEU A 206 -3.71 -12.53 4.55
CA LEU A 206 -2.77 -13.14 3.62
C LEU A 206 -3.45 -14.03 2.57
N THR A 207 -3.35 -13.63 1.30
CA THR A 207 -3.82 -14.41 0.14
C THR A 207 -2.69 -14.55 -0.89
N ARG A 208 -2.90 -15.36 -1.93
CA ARG A 208 -1.87 -15.61 -2.95
C ARG A 208 -1.53 -14.33 -3.70
N ASP A 209 -0.30 -13.85 -3.53
CA ASP A 209 0.30 -12.71 -4.23
C ASP A 209 1.82 -12.78 -4.12
N HIS A 210 2.55 -12.06 -4.97
CA HIS A 210 4.02 -11.90 -4.92
C HIS A 210 4.84 -13.20 -4.85
N LEU A 211 4.31 -14.33 -5.35
CA LEU A 211 5.01 -15.62 -5.31
C LEU A 211 6.17 -15.70 -6.32
N ASP A 212 6.22 -14.78 -7.28
CA ASP A 212 7.40 -14.54 -8.12
C ASP A 212 8.63 -14.10 -7.31
N TYR A 213 8.41 -13.42 -6.18
CA TYR A 213 9.47 -12.99 -5.26
C TYR A 213 9.65 -13.96 -4.08
N HIS A 214 8.56 -14.38 -3.43
CA HIS A 214 8.62 -15.19 -2.20
C HIS A 214 8.70 -16.69 -2.47
N GLU A 215 8.52 -17.14 -3.71
CA GLU A 215 8.46 -18.54 -4.16
C GLU A 215 7.23 -19.33 -3.66
N ASN A 216 6.84 -19.18 -2.40
CA ASN A 216 5.70 -19.88 -1.81
C ASN A 216 5.02 -19.08 -0.68
N MET A 217 3.85 -19.57 -0.24
CA MET A 217 3.03 -18.91 0.77
C MET A 217 3.67 -18.87 2.16
N ASP A 218 4.45 -19.89 2.55
CA ASP A 218 5.11 -19.92 3.85
C ASP A 218 6.21 -18.86 3.96
N LYS A 219 7.05 -18.73 2.93
CA LYS A 219 8.04 -17.65 2.83
C LYS A 219 7.37 -16.28 2.84
N TYR A 220 6.24 -16.12 2.13
CA TYR A 220 5.48 -14.86 2.13
C TYR A 220 4.88 -14.54 3.50
N TYR A 221 4.36 -15.55 4.21
CA TYR A 221 3.89 -15.43 5.59
C TYR A 221 5.03 -15.03 6.54
N SER A 222 6.15 -15.77 6.52
CA SER A 222 7.33 -15.48 7.34
C SER A 222 7.87 -14.08 7.13
N ALA A 223 7.88 -13.59 5.88
CA ALA A 223 8.27 -12.23 5.56
C ALA A 223 7.41 -11.18 6.28
N LYS A 224 6.08 -11.39 6.38
CA LYS A 224 5.19 -10.47 7.11
C LYS A 224 5.27 -10.66 8.63
N LYS A 225 5.38 -11.90 9.11
CA LYS A 225 5.55 -12.23 10.53
C LYS A 225 6.72 -11.46 11.15
N LYS A 226 7.81 -11.24 10.40
CA LYS A 226 8.98 -10.45 10.82
C LYS A 226 8.63 -9.08 11.40
N LEU A 227 7.57 -8.41 10.91
CA LEU A 227 7.13 -7.13 11.48
C LEU A 227 6.75 -7.27 12.96
N PHE A 228 6.22 -8.42 13.36
CA PHE A 228 5.69 -8.69 14.70
C PHE A 228 6.74 -9.33 15.61
N SER A 229 7.37 -10.43 15.14
CA SER A 229 8.26 -11.24 15.98
C SER A 229 9.67 -10.68 16.12
N GLU A 230 10.16 -9.89 15.14
CA GLU A 230 11.51 -9.32 15.17
C GLU A 230 11.49 -7.80 15.32
N ILE A 231 10.70 -7.10 14.50
CA ILE A 231 10.78 -5.63 14.45
C ILE A 231 9.98 -4.97 15.58
N LEU A 232 8.71 -5.36 15.77
CA LEU A 232 7.89 -4.81 16.85
C LEU A 232 8.46 -5.23 18.21
N SER A 233 8.89 -6.48 18.37
CA SER A 233 9.45 -6.98 19.63
C SER A 233 10.69 -6.21 20.07
N GLU A 234 11.61 -5.90 19.13
CA GLU A 234 12.83 -5.10 19.36
C GLU A 234 12.60 -3.59 19.36
N SER A 235 11.36 -3.12 19.19
CA SER A 235 11.04 -1.69 19.23
C SER A 235 11.40 -1.06 20.58
N SER A 236 11.98 0.15 20.54
CA SER A 236 12.32 0.95 21.73
C SER A 236 11.11 1.55 22.44
N LYS A 237 9.90 1.40 21.89
CA LYS A 237 8.66 1.94 22.46
C LYS A 237 8.26 1.17 23.71
N THR A 238 7.76 1.90 24.71
CA THR A 238 7.34 1.32 26.00
C THR A 238 6.01 0.60 25.94
N LYS A 239 5.12 1.00 25.03
CA LYS A 239 3.84 0.33 24.76
C LYS A 239 3.81 -0.09 23.31
N LYS A 240 3.71 -1.39 23.09
CA LYS A 240 3.78 -2.03 21.78
C LYS A 240 2.52 -2.86 21.59
N PHE A 241 1.88 -2.77 20.43
CA PHE A 241 0.69 -3.55 20.13
C PHE A 241 0.78 -4.27 18.78
N ALA A 242 0.29 -5.51 18.75
CA ALA A 242 0.04 -6.26 17.54
C ALA A 242 -1.49 -6.38 17.32
N ALA A 243 -2.02 -5.67 16.34
CA ALA A 243 -3.42 -5.75 15.93
C ALA A 243 -3.59 -6.73 14.77
N ILE A 244 -4.34 -7.82 14.96
CA ILE A 244 -4.35 -8.96 14.04
C ILE A 244 -5.78 -9.35 13.70
N ASN A 245 -6.07 -9.47 12.40
CA ASN A 245 -7.32 -10.05 11.93
C ASN A 245 -7.39 -11.53 12.28
N SER A 246 -8.16 -11.93 13.29
CA SER A 246 -8.27 -13.33 13.72
C SER A 246 -9.20 -14.17 12.86
N ASP A 247 -10.05 -13.55 12.03
CA ASP A 247 -10.90 -14.25 11.07
C ASP A 247 -10.10 -14.74 9.84
N ASP A 248 -8.94 -14.14 9.57
CA ASP A 248 -8.03 -14.60 8.53
C ASP A 248 -7.25 -15.84 9.02
N PRO A 249 -7.19 -16.95 8.25
CA PRO A 249 -6.49 -18.16 8.71
C PRO A 249 -5.01 -17.95 9.07
N TYR A 250 -4.29 -17.09 8.34
CA TYR A 250 -2.91 -16.75 8.67
C TYR A 250 -2.82 -15.75 9.82
N GLY A 251 -3.81 -14.88 9.98
CA GLY A 251 -3.94 -14.03 11.15
C GLY A 251 -4.19 -14.83 12.43
N LYS A 252 -5.08 -15.83 12.39
CA LYS A 252 -5.31 -16.78 13.48
C LYS A 252 -4.04 -17.55 13.84
N ARG A 253 -3.30 -18.03 12.83
CA ARG A 253 -1.98 -18.66 13.01
C ARG A 253 -0.98 -17.71 13.68
N LEU A 254 -0.84 -16.49 13.16
CA LEU A 254 0.06 -15.47 13.70
C LEU A 254 -0.27 -15.13 15.15
N LEU A 255 -1.55 -14.93 15.47
CA LEU A 255 -1.99 -14.65 16.82
C LEU A 255 -1.63 -15.80 17.79
N GLY A 256 -1.79 -17.05 17.35
CA GLY A 256 -1.37 -18.23 18.13
C GLY A 256 0.14 -18.25 18.37
N GLU A 257 0.94 -18.08 17.31
CA GLU A 257 2.40 -18.06 17.41
C GLU A 257 2.91 -16.92 18.32
N LEU A 258 2.31 -15.72 18.24
CA LEU A 258 2.68 -14.59 19.10
C LEU A 258 2.22 -14.79 20.56
N LYS A 259 1.09 -15.46 20.79
CA LYS A 259 0.65 -15.84 22.14
C LYS A 259 1.62 -16.85 22.76
N GLU A 260 2.18 -17.77 22.00
CA GLU A 260 3.21 -18.71 22.50
C GLU A 260 4.55 -18.00 22.78
N GLU A 261 4.95 -17.08 21.91
CA GLU A 261 6.24 -16.39 21.99
C GLU A 261 6.28 -15.29 23.07
N PHE A 262 5.16 -14.58 23.24
CA PHE A 262 5.03 -13.39 24.10
C PHE A 262 3.97 -13.53 25.20
N GLY A 263 3.10 -14.55 25.18
CA GLY A 263 2.05 -14.71 26.18
C GLY A 263 2.63 -14.85 27.59
N GLY A 264 2.34 -13.86 28.45
CA GLY A 264 2.90 -13.76 29.80
C GLY A 264 4.07 -12.80 29.95
N LYS A 265 4.52 -12.15 28.86
CA LYS A 265 5.43 -11.01 28.90
C LYS A 265 4.62 -9.74 28.65
N ASP A 266 4.60 -8.82 29.61
CA ASP A 266 3.87 -7.53 29.54
C ASP A 266 4.44 -6.54 28.50
N GLU A 267 5.24 -7.02 27.53
CA GLU A 267 5.97 -6.16 26.59
C GLU A 267 5.18 -5.83 25.31
N ILE A 268 4.31 -6.73 24.84
CA ILE A 268 3.52 -6.53 23.61
C ILE A 268 2.05 -6.89 23.86
N GLY A 269 1.17 -5.89 23.77
CA GLY A 269 -0.27 -6.11 23.80
C GLY A 269 -0.76 -6.74 22.50
N LEU A 270 -1.49 -7.86 22.59
CA LEU A 270 -2.11 -8.50 21.44
C LEU A 270 -3.57 -8.06 21.36
N LEU A 271 -4.00 -7.54 20.21
CA LEU A 271 -5.38 -7.15 19.91
C LEU A 271 -5.89 -7.98 18.73
N ALA A 272 -6.78 -8.93 19.01
CA ALA A 272 -7.53 -9.64 18.00
C ALA A 272 -8.68 -8.75 17.51
N TYR A 273 -8.82 -8.63 16.19
CA TYR A 273 -9.98 -8.00 15.60
C TYR A 273 -10.60 -8.89 14.53
N GLY A 274 -11.90 -8.72 14.31
CA GLY A 274 -12.66 -9.56 13.39
C GLY A 274 -14.14 -9.46 13.65
N LEU A 275 -14.90 -10.37 13.03
CA LEU A 275 -16.34 -10.51 13.24
C LEU A 275 -16.67 -11.70 14.15
N ASP A 276 -15.71 -12.58 14.42
CA ASP A 276 -15.86 -13.69 15.36
C ASP A 276 -16.00 -13.20 16.82
N GLU A 277 -16.69 -13.98 17.66
CA GLU A 277 -17.03 -13.60 19.04
C GLU A 277 -15.81 -13.42 19.98
N ASP A 278 -14.69 -14.07 19.67
CA ASP A 278 -13.46 -14.05 20.49
C ASP A 278 -12.53 -12.85 20.19
N CYS A 279 -12.98 -11.89 19.38
CA CYS A 279 -12.20 -10.71 19.02
C CYS A 279 -12.31 -9.61 20.09
N ASP A 280 -11.18 -8.99 20.46
CA ASP A 280 -11.14 -7.84 21.37
C ASP A 280 -11.86 -6.61 20.76
N ILE A 281 -11.79 -6.47 19.43
CA ILE A 281 -12.46 -5.42 18.67
C ILE A 281 -13.27 -6.07 17.54
N SER A 282 -14.59 -5.84 17.55
CA SER A 282 -15.48 -6.45 16.57
C SER A 282 -16.60 -5.52 16.11
N ALA A 283 -17.35 -5.95 15.09
CA ALA A 283 -18.48 -5.19 14.57
C ALA A 283 -19.78 -6.01 14.55
N LYS A 284 -20.91 -5.34 14.78
CA LYS A 284 -22.27 -5.91 14.65
C LYS A 284 -23.21 -4.95 13.93
N ASN A 285 -24.43 -5.41 13.63
CA ASN A 285 -25.47 -4.62 12.98
C ASN A 285 -25.02 -3.96 11.66
N ILE A 286 -24.22 -4.70 10.89
CA ILE A 286 -23.61 -4.20 9.66
C ILE A 286 -24.66 -4.12 8.55
N ASN A 287 -24.83 -2.93 8.00
CA ASN A 287 -25.74 -2.65 6.89
C ASN A 287 -24.97 -2.00 5.74
N TYR A 288 -25.15 -2.53 4.53
CA TYR A 288 -24.52 -2.02 3.31
C TYR A 288 -25.53 -1.23 2.49
N TYR A 289 -25.10 -0.15 1.87
CA TYR A 289 -25.92 0.67 0.99
C TYR A 289 -25.08 1.25 -0.14
N ARG A 290 -25.75 1.80 -1.17
CA ARG A 290 -25.10 2.35 -2.38
C ARG A 290 -23.99 3.36 -2.09
N GLY A 291 -24.13 4.11 -1.00
CA GLY A 291 -23.20 5.16 -0.57
C GLY A 291 -22.15 4.74 0.46
N GLY A 292 -22.15 3.50 0.96
CA GLY A 292 -21.21 3.07 1.99
C GLY A 292 -21.76 1.97 2.91
N LEU A 293 -21.38 2.03 4.18
CA LEU A 293 -21.80 1.06 5.19
C LEU A 293 -22.12 1.73 6.53
N LYS A 294 -22.88 1.02 7.37
CA LYS A 294 -23.21 1.42 8.74
C LYS A 294 -22.96 0.22 9.66
N LEU A 295 -22.31 0.43 10.79
CA LEU A 295 -21.95 -0.62 11.74
C LEU A 295 -21.93 -0.10 13.18
N ASP A 296 -22.08 -1.02 14.12
CA ASP A 296 -21.73 -0.81 15.52
C ASP A 296 -20.38 -1.46 15.79
N ILE A 297 -19.51 -0.80 16.56
CA ILE A 297 -18.17 -1.30 16.92
C ILE A 297 -18.11 -1.57 18.42
N ILE A 298 -17.61 -2.74 18.78
CA ILE A 298 -17.39 -3.18 20.16
C ILE A 298 -15.90 -3.01 20.48
N PHE A 299 -15.59 -2.39 21.61
CA PHE A 299 -14.24 -2.13 22.10
C PHE A 299 -13.81 -3.16 23.17
N PRO A 300 -12.50 -3.25 23.49
CA PRO A 300 -11.99 -4.25 24.44
C PRO A 300 -12.55 -4.14 25.85
N ASP A 301 -13.04 -2.96 26.24
CA ASP A 301 -13.70 -2.71 27.54
C ASP A 301 -15.18 -3.10 27.56
N GLY A 302 -15.71 -3.62 26.44
CA GLY A 302 -17.11 -3.98 26.25
C GLY A 302 -18.01 -2.82 25.82
N ASN A 303 -17.49 -1.59 25.74
CA ASN A 303 -18.26 -0.45 25.24
C ASN A 303 -18.60 -0.65 23.76
N THR A 304 -19.74 -0.11 23.34
CA THR A 304 -20.20 -0.19 21.95
C THR A 304 -20.52 1.20 21.41
N ALA A 305 -19.75 1.64 20.42
CA ALA A 305 -20.10 2.78 19.59
C ALA A 305 -21.12 2.34 18.54
N LYS A 306 -22.31 2.96 18.55
CA LYS A 306 -23.44 2.53 17.72
C LYS A 306 -23.65 3.45 16.52
N GLY A 307 -24.04 2.84 15.41
CA GLY A 307 -24.57 3.50 14.23
C GLY A 307 -23.57 4.32 13.44
N ILE A 308 -22.28 3.98 13.55
CA ILE A 308 -21.18 4.62 12.83
C ILE A 308 -21.41 4.47 11.33
N ARG A 309 -21.27 5.57 10.58
CA ARG A 309 -21.38 5.55 9.12
C ARG A 309 -20.00 5.63 8.49
N SER A 310 -19.76 4.87 7.44
CA SER A 310 -18.57 5.01 6.63
C SER A 310 -18.95 5.14 5.16
N ASN A 311 -18.25 6.02 4.44
CA ASN A 311 -18.43 6.21 3.00
C ASN A 311 -17.82 5.08 2.17
N LEU A 312 -17.04 4.19 2.79
CA LEU A 312 -16.37 3.08 2.14
C LEU A 312 -17.37 1.98 1.75
N ILE A 313 -17.18 1.42 0.55
CA ILE A 313 -18.08 0.41 -0.02
C ILE A 313 -17.50 -1.00 0.16
N GLY A 314 -18.36 -1.96 0.53
CA GLY A 314 -18.04 -3.39 0.50
C GLY A 314 -17.65 -3.99 1.86
N GLY A 315 -17.94 -5.28 2.03
CA GLY A 315 -17.77 -5.99 3.31
C GLY A 315 -16.33 -6.07 3.79
N TYR A 316 -15.35 -6.13 2.88
CA TYR A 316 -13.94 -6.13 3.25
C TYR A 316 -13.50 -4.81 3.92
N ASN A 317 -14.22 -3.71 3.70
CA ASN A 317 -13.93 -2.45 4.37
C ASN A 317 -14.35 -2.44 5.84
N VAL A 318 -15.23 -3.35 6.27
CA VAL A 318 -15.48 -3.57 7.71
C VAL A 318 -14.19 -4.02 8.41
N TYR A 319 -13.46 -4.97 7.82
CA TYR A 319 -12.16 -5.41 8.34
C TYR A 319 -11.12 -4.30 8.32
N ASN A 320 -11.08 -3.46 7.27
CA ASN A 320 -10.16 -2.33 7.22
C ASN A 320 -10.47 -1.28 8.30
N ILE A 321 -11.75 -1.05 8.60
CA ILE A 321 -12.21 -0.18 9.69
C ILE A 321 -11.81 -0.77 11.03
N LEU A 322 -12.07 -2.04 11.28
CA LEU A 322 -11.69 -2.70 12.53
C LEU A 322 -10.17 -2.68 12.73
N ALA A 323 -9.38 -2.94 11.69
CA ALA A 323 -7.92 -2.81 11.73
C ALA A 323 -7.47 -1.40 12.14
N ALA A 324 -8.12 -0.37 11.58
CA ALA A 324 -7.82 1.02 11.89
C ALA A 324 -8.24 1.40 13.31
N VAL A 325 -9.39 0.90 13.78
CA VAL A 325 -9.87 1.06 15.15
C VAL A 325 -8.89 0.43 16.13
N SER A 326 -8.42 -0.80 15.87
CA SER A 326 -7.43 -1.47 16.72
C SER A 326 -6.14 -0.68 16.83
N ALA A 327 -5.64 -0.15 15.70
CA ALA A 327 -4.45 0.67 15.72
C ALA A 327 -4.67 2.00 16.46
N ALA A 328 -5.78 2.69 16.21
CA ALA A 328 -6.09 3.94 16.88
C ALA A 328 -6.30 3.76 18.39
N TYR A 329 -6.98 2.69 18.80
CA TYR A 329 -7.16 2.31 20.19
C TYR A 329 -5.80 2.05 20.88
N ALA A 330 -4.92 1.26 20.25
CA ALA A 330 -3.56 1.03 20.74
C ALA A 330 -2.74 2.33 20.86
N LEU A 331 -2.95 3.30 19.96
CA LEU A 331 -2.36 4.63 20.02
C LEU A 331 -3.04 5.59 21.01
N SER A 332 -4.05 5.10 21.74
CA SER A 332 -4.84 5.81 22.76
C SER A 332 -5.73 6.93 22.20
N ALA A 333 -6.24 6.78 20.98
CA ALA A 333 -7.29 7.65 20.47
C ALA A 333 -8.61 7.41 21.23
N SER A 334 -9.37 8.47 21.52
CA SER A 334 -10.68 8.35 22.17
C SER A 334 -11.71 7.74 21.23
N GLU A 335 -12.73 7.07 21.78
CA GLU A 335 -13.86 6.53 21.03
C GLU A 335 -14.49 7.60 20.10
N GLY A 336 -14.69 8.82 20.61
CA GLY A 336 -15.22 9.93 19.81
C GLY A 336 -14.34 10.31 18.61
N SER A 337 -13.01 10.29 18.77
CA SER A 337 -12.08 10.55 17.66
C SER A 337 -12.10 9.41 16.64
N ILE A 338 -12.21 8.17 17.11
CA ILE A 338 -12.33 6.97 16.27
C ILE A 338 -13.59 7.08 15.41
N VAL A 339 -14.76 7.32 16.01
CA VAL A 339 -16.03 7.48 15.29
C VAL A 339 -15.94 8.63 14.29
N SER A 340 -15.50 9.80 14.74
CA SER A 340 -15.40 10.99 13.88
C SER A 340 -14.46 10.78 12.69
N GLY A 341 -13.32 10.10 12.90
CA GLY A 341 -12.37 9.81 11.83
C GLY A 341 -12.87 8.79 10.81
N ILE A 342 -13.66 7.80 11.23
CA ILE A 342 -14.30 6.84 10.32
C ILE A 342 -15.36 7.55 9.46
N GLU A 343 -16.16 8.42 10.08
CA GLU A 343 -17.24 9.16 9.42
C GLU A 343 -16.72 10.26 8.47
N SER A 344 -15.57 10.87 8.79
CA SER A 344 -14.99 11.95 7.99
C SER A 344 -14.23 11.48 6.75
N LEU A 345 -13.83 10.20 6.67
CA LEU A 345 -13.13 9.68 5.51
C LEU A 345 -14.11 9.54 4.33
N GLU A 346 -14.00 10.45 3.36
CA GLU A 346 -14.89 10.46 2.18
C GLU A 346 -14.54 9.34 1.20
N ASN A 347 -13.25 9.19 0.88
CA ASN A 347 -12.73 8.21 -0.06
C ASN A 347 -11.24 7.95 0.22
N VAL A 348 -10.73 6.88 -0.39
CA VAL A 348 -9.30 6.61 -0.50
C VAL A 348 -8.99 6.55 -2.00
N PRO A 349 -8.04 7.37 -2.51
CA PRO A 349 -7.80 7.48 -3.95
C PRO A 349 -7.55 6.10 -4.59
N GLY A 350 -8.32 5.79 -5.63
CA GLY A 350 -8.23 4.52 -6.35
C GLY A 350 -8.53 3.25 -5.53
N ARG A 351 -9.25 3.34 -4.40
CA ARG A 351 -9.71 2.18 -3.60
C ARG A 351 -11.23 2.21 -3.46
N VAL A 352 -11.92 1.71 -4.48
CA VAL A 352 -13.36 1.89 -4.73
C VAL A 352 -13.75 3.35 -4.48
N GLU A 353 -12.96 4.23 -5.09
CA GLU A 353 -13.14 5.68 -5.02
C GLU A 353 -14.41 6.03 -5.78
N LYS A 354 -15.43 6.51 -5.04
CA LYS A 354 -16.66 7.03 -5.63
C LYS A 354 -16.35 8.34 -6.33
N ILE A 355 -16.63 8.40 -7.63
CA ILE A 355 -16.46 9.63 -8.40
C ILE A 355 -17.72 10.48 -8.29
N ASN A 356 -17.59 11.65 -7.68
CA ASN A 356 -18.67 12.63 -7.65
C ASN A 356 -18.71 13.36 -9.00
N THR A 357 -19.80 13.16 -9.75
CA THR A 357 -20.03 13.77 -11.05
C THR A 357 -20.70 15.15 -10.97
N GLY A 358 -21.09 15.59 -9.77
CA GLY A 358 -21.94 16.77 -9.56
C GLY A 358 -23.40 16.57 -9.99
N ASN A 359 -23.76 15.41 -10.54
CA ASN A 359 -25.11 15.09 -10.99
C ASN A 359 -25.73 14.00 -10.09
N ALA A 360 -26.78 14.36 -9.35
CA ALA A 360 -27.47 13.45 -8.44
C ALA A 360 -28.11 12.23 -9.14
N ARG A 361 -28.31 12.28 -10.46
CA ARG A 361 -28.87 11.18 -11.27
C ARG A 361 -27.82 10.33 -11.99
N SER A 362 -26.53 10.50 -11.68
CA SER A 362 -25.49 9.66 -12.28
C SER A 362 -25.50 8.24 -11.67
N PRO A 363 -25.09 7.20 -12.43
CA PRO A 363 -24.78 5.89 -11.86
C PRO A 363 -23.77 5.98 -10.72
N LEU A 364 -23.67 4.91 -9.93
CA LEU A 364 -22.55 4.76 -9.00
C LEU A 364 -21.27 4.48 -9.79
N ILE A 365 -20.34 5.43 -9.84
CA ILE A 365 -19.08 5.27 -10.56
C ILE A 365 -17.95 5.10 -9.56
N CYS A 366 -17.21 4.00 -9.67
CA CYS A 366 -16.11 3.67 -8.78
C CYS A 366 -14.82 3.43 -9.58
N VAL A 367 -13.70 3.99 -9.10
CA VAL A 367 -12.35 3.68 -9.57
C VAL A 367 -11.62 2.83 -8.54
N ASP A 368 -11.00 1.73 -8.95
CA ASP A 368 -10.32 0.81 -8.04
C ASP A 368 -9.00 0.23 -8.61
N TYR A 369 -8.05 -0.04 -7.72
CA TYR A 369 -6.74 -0.61 -8.03
C TYR A 369 -6.73 -2.15 -8.14
N ALA A 370 -7.89 -2.82 -8.11
CA ALA A 370 -8.00 -4.27 -8.26
C ALA A 370 -7.40 -4.76 -9.58
N HIS A 371 -6.16 -5.22 -9.50
CA HIS A 371 -5.35 -5.71 -10.63
C HIS A 371 -4.96 -7.20 -10.47
N THR A 372 -5.59 -7.90 -9.52
CA THR A 372 -5.53 -9.36 -9.33
C THR A 372 -6.93 -9.96 -9.44
N ASP A 373 -7.02 -11.26 -9.70
CA ASP A 373 -8.30 -11.96 -9.85
C ASP A 373 -9.13 -11.94 -8.56
N ASP A 374 -8.52 -12.20 -7.40
CA ASP A 374 -9.18 -12.14 -6.10
C ASP A 374 -9.66 -10.71 -5.77
N ALA A 375 -8.83 -9.68 -6.01
CA ALA A 375 -9.21 -8.30 -5.76
C ALA A 375 -10.38 -7.87 -6.66
N LEU A 376 -10.33 -8.20 -7.96
CA LEU A 376 -11.39 -7.87 -8.91
C LEU A 376 -12.71 -8.57 -8.53
N LYS A 377 -12.65 -9.87 -8.21
CA LYS A 377 -13.80 -10.64 -7.73
C LYS A 377 -14.43 -9.99 -6.50
N ARG A 378 -13.64 -9.63 -5.49
CA ARG A 378 -14.13 -9.02 -4.24
C ARG A 378 -14.84 -7.69 -4.47
N VAL A 379 -14.27 -6.83 -5.30
CA VAL A 379 -14.86 -5.52 -5.61
C VAL A 379 -16.15 -5.69 -6.41
N LEU A 380 -16.15 -6.53 -7.44
CA LEU A 380 -17.35 -6.82 -8.23
C LEU A 380 -18.48 -7.42 -7.39
N SER A 381 -18.19 -8.42 -6.56
CA SER A 381 -19.19 -9.01 -5.65
C SER A 381 -19.73 -7.98 -4.66
N SER A 382 -18.86 -7.11 -4.13
CA SER A 382 -19.28 -6.04 -3.20
C SER A 382 -20.23 -5.05 -3.87
N LEU A 383 -19.92 -4.63 -5.11
CA LEU A 383 -20.77 -3.73 -5.88
C LEU A 383 -22.10 -4.40 -6.26
N ARG A 384 -22.08 -5.65 -6.72
CA ARG A 384 -23.30 -6.38 -7.08
C ARG A 384 -24.27 -6.52 -5.90
N ASN A 385 -23.75 -6.70 -4.68
CA ASN A 385 -24.54 -6.82 -3.45
C ASN A 385 -25.22 -5.51 -3.01
N ILE A 386 -24.75 -4.35 -3.46
CA ILE A 386 -25.35 -3.03 -3.12
C ILE A 386 -26.21 -2.46 -4.23
N ILE A 387 -26.22 -3.08 -5.42
CA ILE A 387 -27.04 -2.67 -6.56
C ILE A 387 -28.31 -3.51 -6.61
N SER A 388 -29.45 -2.87 -6.44
CA SER A 388 -30.78 -3.50 -6.52
C SER A 388 -31.46 -3.15 -7.84
N GLY A 389 -31.58 -4.11 -8.76
CA GLY A 389 -32.30 -3.93 -10.03
C GLY A 389 -31.54 -3.23 -11.16
N GLY A 390 -30.41 -2.58 -10.88
CA GLY A 390 -29.49 -2.03 -11.88
C GLY A 390 -28.45 -3.03 -12.40
N LYS A 391 -27.72 -2.61 -13.43
CA LYS A 391 -26.59 -3.31 -14.05
C LYS A 391 -25.27 -2.95 -13.38
N LEU A 392 -24.35 -3.90 -13.34
CA LEU A 392 -22.95 -3.70 -13.02
C LEU A 392 -22.11 -3.76 -14.30
N ILE A 393 -21.44 -2.65 -14.62
CA ILE A 393 -20.55 -2.53 -15.77
C ILE A 393 -19.11 -2.49 -15.26
N SER A 394 -18.27 -3.39 -15.77
CA SER A 394 -16.87 -3.53 -15.38
C SER A 394 -15.97 -3.13 -16.55
N VAL A 395 -15.00 -2.24 -16.31
CA VAL A 395 -13.95 -1.85 -17.26
C VAL A 395 -12.61 -2.21 -16.63
N PHE A 396 -11.84 -3.09 -17.26
CA PHE A 396 -10.55 -3.50 -16.71
C PHE A 396 -9.59 -4.00 -17.79
N GLY A 397 -8.31 -4.03 -17.43
CA GLY A 397 -7.23 -4.60 -18.23
C GLY A 397 -6.22 -5.34 -17.36
N CYS A 398 -5.14 -5.82 -17.97
CA CYS A 398 -4.00 -6.41 -17.26
C CYS A 398 -2.70 -5.76 -17.71
N GLY A 399 -1.77 -5.59 -16.78
CA GLY A 399 -0.43 -5.12 -17.10
C GLY A 399 0.40 -6.17 -17.86
N GLY A 400 1.17 -5.71 -18.84
CA GLY A 400 2.22 -6.52 -19.48
C GLY A 400 3.47 -6.66 -18.60
N ASP A 401 4.34 -7.61 -18.92
CA ASP A 401 5.55 -7.99 -18.17
C ASP A 401 5.26 -8.29 -16.70
N ARG A 402 4.14 -8.97 -16.45
CA ARG A 402 3.63 -9.37 -15.13
C ARG A 402 3.06 -10.78 -15.20
N ASP A 403 2.64 -11.30 -14.05
CA ASP A 403 2.01 -12.62 -13.95
C ASP A 403 0.88 -12.79 -14.98
N LYS A 404 1.06 -13.73 -15.91
CA LYS A 404 0.08 -14.09 -16.94
C LYS A 404 -1.03 -14.98 -16.39
N GLY A 405 -0.77 -15.73 -15.32
CA GLY A 405 -1.69 -16.70 -14.74
C GLY A 405 -3.00 -16.10 -14.25
N LYS A 406 -2.99 -14.82 -13.84
CA LYS A 406 -4.20 -14.09 -13.42
C LYS A 406 -5.09 -13.63 -14.57
N ARG A 407 -4.57 -13.48 -15.80
CA ARG A 407 -5.31 -12.86 -16.92
C ARG A 407 -6.62 -13.60 -17.23
N PRO A 408 -6.63 -14.94 -17.40
CA PRO A 408 -7.87 -15.66 -17.65
C PRO A 408 -8.82 -15.62 -16.43
N LEU A 409 -8.28 -15.67 -15.22
CA LEU A 409 -9.09 -15.65 -13.99
C LEU A 409 -9.82 -14.31 -13.80
N MET A 410 -9.18 -13.20 -14.15
CA MET A 410 -9.81 -11.88 -14.14
C MET A 410 -10.94 -11.78 -15.18
N GLY A 411 -10.72 -12.29 -16.39
CA GLY A 411 -11.77 -12.40 -17.42
C GLY A 411 -12.98 -13.18 -16.93
N MET A 412 -12.74 -14.36 -16.37
CA MET A 412 -13.76 -15.23 -15.79
C MET A 412 -14.57 -14.50 -14.71
N HIS A 413 -13.92 -13.88 -13.71
CA HIS A 413 -14.62 -13.20 -12.62
C HIS A 413 -15.44 -11.99 -13.07
N SER A 414 -14.93 -11.20 -14.01
CA SER A 414 -15.69 -10.08 -14.55
C SER A 414 -16.94 -10.55 -15.28
N ALA A 415 -16.80 -11.53 -16.18
CA ALA A 415 -17.92 -12.04 -16.96
C ALA A 415 -18.93 -12.85 -16.14
N ASP A 416 -18.52 -13.44 -15.00
CA ASP A 416 -19.41 -14.20 -14.12
C ASP A 416 -20.23 -13.30 -13.17
N ILE A 417 -19.80 -12.06 -12.91
CA ILE A 417 -20.39 -11.18 -11.89
C ILE A 417 -21.00 -9.91 -12.50
N ALA A 418 -20.29 -9.26 -13.43
CA ALA A 418 -20.74 -8.03 -14.06
C ALA A 418 -21.71 -8.35 -15.20
N ASP A 419 -22.76 -7.54 -15.35
CA ASP A 419 -23.72 -7.66 -16.44
C ASP A 419 -23.04 -7.33 -17.80
N ILE A 420 -22.12 -6.36 -17.78
CA ILE A 420 -21.34 -5.95 -18.95
C ILE A 420 -19.86 -5.87 -18.56
N SER A 421 -19.00 -6.63 -19.24
CA SER A 421 -17.54 -6.55 -19.09
C SER A 421 -16.89 -5.92 -20.32
N ILE A 422 -16.13 -4.84 -20.13
CA ILE A 422 -15.37 -4.16 -21.17
C ILE A 422 -13.89 -4.40 -20.89
N ILE A 423 -13.25 -5.19 -21.74
CA ILE A 423 -11.84 -5.55 -21.62
C ILE A 423 -11.02 -4.54 -22.43
N THR A 424 -10.02 -3.94 -21.78
CA THR A 424 -9.23 -2.84 -22.32
C THR A 424 -7.74 -2.97 -21.98
N SER A 425 -6.91 -2.08 -22.54
CA SER A 425 -5.54 -1.90 -22.12
C SER A 425 -5.41 -1.34 -20.68
N ASP A 426 -4.31 -1.69 -20.02
CA ASP A 426 -3.82 -1.13 -18.74
C ASP A 426 -2.43 -0.51 -18.98
N ASN A 427 -1.37 -1.06 -18.39
CA ASN A 427 0.02 -0.76 -18.69
C ASN A 427 0.61 -1.91 -19.53
N PRO A 428 0.50 -1.89 -20.87
CA PRO A 428 0.97 -2.99 -21.72
C PRO A 428 2.49 -3.19 -21.68
N ARG A 429 3.27 -2.16 -21.32
CA ARG A 429 4.74 -2.23 -21.28
C ARG A 429 5.31 -2.76 -22.60
N SER A 430 6.17 -3.79 -22.57
CA SER A 430 6.78 -4.34 -23.78
C SER A 430 5.87 -5.32 -24.54
N GLU A 431 4.76 -5.77 -23.94
CA GLU A 431 3.82 -6.69 -24.57
C GLU A 431 2.83 -5.98 -25.51
N ASP A 432 2.34 -6.72 -26.51
CA ASP A 432 1.24 -6.28 -27.37
C ASP A 432 -0.09 -6.22 -26.58
N PRO A 433 -0.79 -5.06 -26.53
CA PRO A 433 -2.04 -4.92 -25.78
C PRO A 433 -3.11 -5.94 -26.18
N LEU A 434 -3.26 -6.21 -27.48
CA LEU A 434 -4.25 -7.16 -27.99
C LEU A 434 -3.93 -8.60 -27.60
N SER A 435 -2.65 -8.96 -27.52
CA SER A 435 -2.23 -10.25 -26.98
C SER A 435 -2.66 -10.42 -25.51
N ILE A 436 -2.49 -9.39 -24.68
CA ILE A 436 -2.93 -9.42 -23.27
C ILE A 436 -4.44 -9.59 -23.19
N ILE A 437 -5.20 -8.82 -23.98
CA ILE A 437 -6.66 -8.88 -24.03
C ILE A 437 -7.15 -10.28 -24.43
N ARG A 438 -6.54 -10.90 -25.44
CA ARG A 438 -6.86 -12.28 -25.85
C ARG A 438 -6.60 -13.28 -24.73
N GLU A 439 -5.52 -13.14 -23.98
CA GLU A 439 -5.24 -13.99 -22.82
C GLU A 439 -6.32 -13.84 -21.73
N ILE A 440 -6.83 -12.63 -21.49
CA ILE A 440 -7.97 -12.39 -20.57
C ILE A 440 -9.23 -13.09 -21.08
N GLU A 441 -9.53 -12.95 -22.37
CA GLU A 441 -10.70 -13.52 -23.03
C GLU A 441 -10.78 -15.04 -22.89
N THR A 442 -9.65 -15.75 -22.86
CA THR A 442 -9.62 -17.23 -22.73
C THR A 442 -10.32 -17.75 -21.46
N GLY A 443 -10.46 -16.93 -20.41
CA GLY A 443 -11.14 -17.31 -19.18
C GLY A 443 -12.66 -17.12 -19.21
N ILE A 444 -13.19 -16.41 -20.20
CA ILE A 444 -14.61 -16.05 -20.27
C ILE A 444 -15.41 -17.21 -20.85
N LYS A 445 -16.29 -17.79 -20.03
CA LYS A 445 -17.15 -18.93 -20.43
C LYS A 445 -18.64 -18.62 -20.39
N LYS A 446 -19.08 -17.71 -19.51
CA LYS A 446 -20.50 -17.37 -19.32
C LYS A 446 -20.94 -16.08 -20.02
N GLY A 447 -20.00 -15.25 -20.47
CA GLY A 447 -20.29 -14.00 -21.16
C GLY A 447 -20.44 -14.18 -22.67
N GLN A 448 -21.50 -13.64 -23.27
CA GLN A 448 -21.62 -13.57 -24.72
C GLN A 448 -20.80 -12.39 -25.26
N PHE A 449 -19.95 -12.63 -26.27
CA PHE A 449 -19.26 -11.56 -26.97
C PHE A 449 -20.28 -10.71 -27.76
N VAL A 450 -20.21 -9.39 -27.59
CA VAL A 450 -20.99 -8.42 -28.34
C VAL A 450 -20.05 -7.32 -28.84
N ASP A 451 -20.11 -7.02 -30.13
CA ASP A 451 -19.35 -5.91 -30.72
C ASP A 451 -19.74 -4.56 -30.10
N LYS A 452 -18.74 -3.71 -29.85
CA LYS A 452 -18.90 -2.41 -29.18
C LYS A 452 -19.88 -1.45 -29.87
N GLU A 453 -19.99 -1.48 -31.20
CA GLU A 453 -20.95 -0.63 -31.91
C GLU A 453 -22.39 -1.12 -31.68
N LYS A 454 -22.58 -2.45 -31.64
CA LYS A 454 -23.88 -3.04 -31.31
C LYS A 454 -24.30 -2.80 -29.86
N LEU A 455 -23.35 -2.62 -28.94
CA LEU A 455 -23.67 -2.24 -27.56
C LEU A 455 -24.27 -0.83 -27.49
N LYS A 456 -23.78 0.12 -28.29
CA LYS A 456 -24.28 1.51 -28.32
C LYS A 456 -25.70 1.62 -28.89
N ASP A 457 -26.02 0.83 -29.92
CA ASP A 457 -27.32 0.88 -30.61
C ASP A 457 -28.51 0.41 -29.75
N LYS A 458 -28.26 -0.23 -28.60
CA LYS A 458 -29.30 -0.83 -27.75
C LYS A 458 -29.77 0.02 -26.57
N VAL A 459 -29.44 1.31 -26.55
CA VAL A 459 -30.10 2.32 -25.68
C VAL A 459 -31.62 2.43 -26.00
N ASN A 460 -32.08 1.85 -27.12
CA ASN A 460 -33.48 1.81 -27.57
C ASN A 460 -34.26 0.50 -27.24
N GLY A 461 -34.00 -0.14 -26.09
CA GLY A 461 -34.99 -1.07 -25.48
C GLY A 461 -34.85 -2.57 -25.75
N GLN A 462 -33.74 -3.07 -26.29
CA GLN A 462 -33.43 -4.52 -26.26
C GLN A 462 -32.56 -4.86 -25.05
N VAL A 463 -33.15 -5.54 -24.07
CA VAL A 463 -32.44 -6.10 -22.91
C VAL A 463 -31.55 -7.26 -23.39
N TYR A 464 -30.24 -7.20 -23.14
CA TYR A 464 -29.39 -8.37 -23.25
C TYR A 464 -29.78 -9.34 -22.12
N ASN A 465 -30.23 -10.54 -22.47
CA ASN A 465 -30.50 -11.58 -21.49
C ASN A 465 -29.18 -12.24 -21.11
N GLY A 466 -28.67 -11.94 -19.92
CA GLY A 466 -27.46 -12.52 -19.35
C GLY A 466 -26.22 -11.64 -19.48
N HIS A 467 -25.08 -12.17 -19.05
CA HIS A 467 -23.80 -11.48 -19.01
C HIS A 467 -23.21 -11.32 -20.42
N VAL A 468 -22.71 -10.14 -20.74
CA VAL A 468 -22.04 -9.85 -22.03
C VAL A 468 -20.64 -9.30 -21.81
N TYR A 469 -19.79 -9.44 -22.82
CA TYR A 469 -18.50 -8.76 -22.84
C TYR A 469 -18.17 -8.19 -24.22
N THR A 470 -17.31 -7.17 -24.23
CA THR A 470 -16.75 -6.54 -25.42
C THR A 470 -15.29 -6.20 -25.20
N ILE A 471 -14.59 -5.90 -26.30
CA ILE A 471 -13.22 -5.42 -26.31
C ILE A 471 -13.21 -3.98 -26.82
N GLU A 472 -12.56 -3.09 -26.08
CA GLU A 472 -12.17 -1.75 -26.54
C GLU A 472 -10.75 -1.53 -26.03
N GLU A 473 -9.77 -1.55 -26.94
CA GLU A 473 -8.35 -1.48 -26.57
C GLU A 473 -7.99 -0.14 -25.92
N ASP A 474 -8.55 0.95 -26.47
CA ASP A 474 -8.31 2.30 -25.95
C ASP A 474 -9.07 2.53 -24.65
N ARG A 475 -8.32 2.68 -23.55
CA ARG A 475 -8.89 2.78 -22.20
C ARG A 475 -9.82 3.97 -22.01
N ALA A 476 -9.55 5.11 -22.63
CA ALA A 476 -10.45 6.26 -22.54
C ALA A 476 -11.78 5.97 -23.25
N ASN A 477 -11.73 5.35 -24.44
CA ASN A 477 -12.93 4.95 -25.17
C ASN A 477 -13.70 3.84 -24.44
N ALA A 478 -13.02 2.90 -23.78
CA ALA A 478 -13.63 1.87 -22.95
C ALA A 478 -14.41 2.47 -21.78
N ILE A 479 -13.82 3.45 -21.09
CA ILE A 479 -14.47 4.21 -20.02
C ILE A 479 -15.69 4.98 -20.56
N ARG A 480 -15.53 5.71 -21.67
CA ARG A 480 -16.65 6.46 -22.29
C ARG A 480 -17.79 5.54 -22.71
N LEU A 481 -17.47 4.37 -23.27
CA LEU A 481 -18.45 3.36 -23.62
C LEU A 481 -19.22 2.91 -22.38
N ALA A 482 -18.54 2.56 -21.29
CA ALA A 482 -19.17 2.15 -20.04
C ALA A 482 -20.13 3.22 -19.50
N LEU A 483 -19.68 4.48 -19.45
CA LEU A 483 -20.46 5.61 -18.97
C LEU A 483 -21.66 5.94 -19.89
N SER A 484 -21.57 5.62 -21.18
CA SER A 484 -22.70 5.80 -22.12
C SER A 484 -23.79 4.73 -21.98
N LEU A 485 -23.42 3.55 -21.44
CA LEU A 485 -24.34 2.42 -21.26
C LEU A 485 -25.06 2.45 -19.90
N ALA A 486 -24.52 3.19 -18.93
CA ALA A 486 -25.00 3.21 -17.55
C ALA A 486 -26.16 4.19 -17.32
N SER A 487 -27.19 3.72 -16.61
CA SER A 487 -28.34 4.50 -16.12
C SER A 487 -28.21 4.82 -14.62
N GLU A 488 -29.10 5.64 -14.07
CA GLU A 488 -29.08 6.09 -12.66
C GLU A 488 -28.99 4.93 -11.65
N GLU A 489 -29.66 3.80 -11.92
CA GLU A 489 -29.67 2.63 -11.04
C GLU A 489 -28.42 1.75 -11.18
N ASP A 490 -27.60 1.95 -12.22
CA ASP A 490 -26.46 1.11 -12.55
C ASP A 490 -25.21 1.50 -11.76
N ALA A 491 -24.19 0.63 -11.76
CA ALA A 491 -22.86 0.99 -11.32
C ALA A 491 -21.81 0.70 -12.40
N VAL A 492 -20.79 1.55 -12.45
CA VAL A 492 -19.62 1.42 -13.32
C VAL A 492 -18.39 1.27 -12.44
N LEU A 493 -17.68 0.16 -12.58
CA LEU A 493 -16.37 -0.06 -11.99
C LEU A 493 -15.30 0.10 -13.06
N VAL A 494 -14.35 1.02 -12.84
CA VAL A 494 -13.12 1.11 -13.61
C VAL A 494 -11.97 0.58 -12.75
N ALA A 495 -11.46 -0.61 -13.08
CA ALA A 495 -10.49 -1.34 -12.27
C ALA A 495 -9.12 -1.46 -12.95
N GLY A 496 -8.09 -1.70 -12.12
CA GLY A 496 -6.72 -2.00 -12.53
C GLY A 496 -5.73 -0.91 -12.13
N LYS A 497 -6.01 0.35 -12.51
CA LYS A 497 -5.08 1.48 -12.31
C LYS A 497 -5.31 2.24 -11.01
N GLY A 498 -6.54 2.30 -10.51
CA GLY A 498 -6.87 2.99 -9.26
C GLY A 498 -6.41 4.46 -9.27
N HIS A 499 -5.39 4.77 -8.46
CA HIS A 499 -4.85 6.12 -8.26
C HIS A 499 -3.76 6.47 -9.29
N GLU A 500 -3.33 5.54 -10.13
CA GLU A 500 -2.28 5.81 -11.11
C GLU A 500 -2.74 6.84 -12.15
N ASP A 501 -1.90 7.88 -12.33
CA ASP A 501 -2.10 8.98 -13.28
C ASP A 501 -1.31 8.80 -14.59
N TYR A 502 -0.90 7.57 -14.89
CA TYR A 502 -0.01 7.30 -16.01
C TYR A 502 -0.30 5.99 -16.71
N MET A 503 0.09 5.88 -17.98
CA MET A 503 0.08 4.63 -18.74
C MET A 503 1.48 4.35 -19.31
N ILE A 504 1.96 3.10 -19.18
CA ILE A 504 3.26 2.68 -19.70
C ILE A 504 3.10 1.88 -20.99
N VAL A 505 3.67 2.40 -22.08
CA VAL A 505 3.77 1.71 -23.38
C VAL A 505 5.25 1.65 -23.78
N LYS A 506 5.78 0.43 -23.88
CA LYS A 506 7.22 0.15 -23.97
C LYS A 506 7.96 0.82 -22.80
N GLU A 507 8.88 1.73 -23.10
CA GLU A 507 9.66 2.47 -22.11
C GLU A 507 9.07 3.85 -21.77
N ASN A 508 8.00 4.25 -22.47
CA ASN A 508 7.41 5.58 -22.33
C ASN A 508 6.28 5.59 -21.31
N ARG A 509 6.27 6.64 -20.47
CA ARG A 509 5.21 6.93 -19.51
C ARG A 509 4.41 8.14 -20.00
N PHE A 510 3.12 7.94 -20.25
CA PHE A 510 2.19 8.97 -20.69
C PHE A 510 1.23 9.33 -19.55
N HIS A 511 0.75 10.57 -19.49
CA HIS A 511 -0.30 10.97 -18.54
C HIS A 511 -1.63 10.31 -18.91
N PHE A 512 -2.24 9.61 -17.96
CA PHE A 512 -3.55 8.97 -18.11
C PHE A 512 -4.16 8.66 -16.74
N SER A 513 -5.30 9.26 -16.40
CA SER A 513 -6.01 9.01 -15.14
C SER A 513 -7.44 8.55 -15.41
N ASP A 514 -7.82 7.40 -14.86
CA ASP A 514 -9.20 6.86 -14.95
C ASP A 514 -10.21 7.88 -14.42
N LYS A 515 -9.89 8.50 -13.28
CA LYS A 515 -10.71 9.54 -12.65
C LYS A 515 -10.88 10.76 -13.55
N GLU A 516 -9.81 11.25 -14.15
CA GLU A 516 -9.89 12.40 -15.06
C GLU A 516 -10.73 12.09 -16.29
N GLU A 517 -10.60 10.90 -16.89
CA GLU A 517 -11.42 10.53 -18.06
C GLU A 517 -12.92 10.41 -17.73
N ILE A 518 -13.25 9.95 -16.52
CA ILE A 518 -14.64 9.95 -16.03
C ILE A 518 -15.14 11.38 -15.87
N LEU A 519 -14.39 12.26 -15.21
CA LEU A 519 -14.80 13.65 -14.99
C LEU A 519 -14.97 14.41 -16.31
N LYS A 520 -14.02 14.27 -17.25
CA LYS A 520 -14.10 14.85 -18.60
C LYS A 520 -15.37 14.43 -19.35
N TYR A 521 -15.83 13.19 -19.18
CA TYR A 521 -17.07 12.74 -19.83
C TYR A 521 -18.30 13.51 -19.35
N TYR A 522 -18.35 13.88 -18.07
CA TYR A 522 -19.47 14.63 -17.49
C TYR A 522 -19.35 16.14 -17.67
N GLU A 523 -18.14 16.71 -17.63
CA GLU A 523 -17.92 18.14 -17.92
C GLU A 523 -18.42 18.54 -19.32
N ASN A 524 -18.22 17.68 -20.32
CA ASN A 524 -18.68 17.92 -21.70
C ASN A 524 -20.20 17.76 -21.91
N ARG A 525 -20.96 17.48 -20.85
CA ARG A 525 -22.42 17.27 -20.89
C ARG A 525 -23.22 18.23 -20.00
N ILE A 526 -22.53 19.12 -19.28
CA ILE A 526 -23.09 20.29 -18.59
C ILE A 526 -23.08 21.45 -19.58
#